data_AF-A0A961W2A9-F1
#
_entry.id   AF-A0A961W2A9-F1
#
_cell.length_a   1.000
_cell.length_b   1.000
_cell.length_c   1.000
_cell.angle_alpha   90.00
_cell.angle_beta   90.00
_cell.angle_gamma   90.00
#
_symmetry.space_group_name_H-M   'P 1'
#
loop_
_entity.id
_entity.type
_entity.pdbx_description
1 polymer ?
#
loop_
_entity_poly.entity_id
_entity_poly.type
_entity_poly.pdbx_seq_one_letter_code
_entity_poly.pdbx_strand_id
1 'polypeptide(L)'
;MRSEPLPAVIRLAPALTILLLVGPLAAGLLGVLIVAGGGVEAFSAGIGLGGAVQAVFAAPGILRSLAVPLVAALATTAVALGVTFLVMAAFYGTRAFAVLRQLVAPLLSVPHAAAAVGLAFLIAPSGLVARLVSPGLTGWVRPPDALIVHDPLGLSMMAGLAAKEMPFLMLVALAGLSGLQPGRA
;
A
#
# COMPACT_ATOMS: atom_id res chain seq x y z
N MET A 1 -11.85 49.00 6.89
CA MET A 1 -12.34 47.62 6.88
C MET A 1 -12.08 47.00 8.26
N ARG A 2 -13.11 46.87 9.09
CA ARG A 2 -13.01 46.19 10.39
C ARG A 2 -13.05 44.68 10.13
N SER A 3 -12.03 43.95 10.56
CA SER A 3 -12.02 42.50 10.55
C SER A 3 -12.99 41.99 11.62
N GLU A 4 -14.22 41.68 11.22
CA GLU A 4 -15.15 40.92 12.05
C GLU A 4 -14.43 39.64 12.52
N PRO A 5 -14.36 39.37 13.84
CA PRO A 5 -13.68 38.18 14.33
C PRO A 5 -14.40 36.94 13.80
N LEU A 6 -13.68 36.07 13.10
CA LEU A 6 -14.20 34.79 12.62
C LEU A 6 -14.94 34.06 13.75
N PRO A 7 -16.13 33.48 13.49
CA PRO A 7 -16.95 32.82 14.50
C PRO A 7 -16.15 31.73 15.21
N ALA A 8 -16.38 31.58 16.52
CA ALA A 8 -15.62 30.65 17.38
C ALA A 8 -15.55 29.21 16.83
N VAL A 9 -16.57 28.78 16.10
CA VAL A 9 -16.65 27.48 15.41
C VAL A 9 -15.53 27.30 14.38
N ILE A 10 -15.19 28.32 13.59
CA ILE A 10 -14.12 28.26 12.59
C ILE A 10 -12.74 28.19 13.26
N ARG A 11 -12.61 28.77 14.46
CA ARG A 11 -11.36 28.71 15.25
C ARG A 11 -11.14 27.33 15.89
N LEU A 12 -12.21 26.60 16.19
CA LEU A 12 -12.14 25.24 16.75
C LEU A 12 -11.98 24.15 15.68
N ALA A 13 -12.36 24.43 14.43
CA ALA A 13 -12.32 23.46 13.34
C ALA A 13 -10.94 22.79 13.14
N PRO A 14 -9.79 23.50 13.21
CA PRO A 14 -8.48 22.87 13.11
C PRO A 14 -8.21 21.90 14.26
N ALA A 15 -8.53 22.29 15.50
CA ALA A 15 -8.31 21.46 16.68
C ALA A 15 -9.18 20.20 16.66
N LEU A 16 -10.45 20.33 16.26
CA LEU A 16 -11.36 19.18 16.09
C LEU A 16 -10.88 18.24 14.98
N THR A 17 -10.39 18.78 13.86
CA THR A 17 -9.83 17.97 12.77
C THR A 17 -8.60 17.20 13.24
N ILE A 18 -7.68 17.86 13.94
CA ILE A 18 -6.49 17.22 14.52
C ILE A 18 -6.90 16.13 15.51
N LEU A 19 -7.83 16.42 16.42
CA LEU A 19 -8.30 15.45 17.40
C LEU A 19 -8.94 14.23 16.72
N LEU A 20 -9.74 14.44 15.67
CA LEU A 20 -10.41 13.38 14.94
C LEU A 20 -9.42 12.49 14.15
N LEU A 21 -8.35 13.08 13.58
CA LEU A 21 -7.32 12.32 12.86
C LEU A 21 -6.35 11.62 13.83
N VAL A 22 -5.83 12.36 14.81
CA VAL A 22 -4.72 11.92 15.65
C VAL A 22 -5.22 11.13 16.87
N GLY A 23 -6.40 11.47 17.40
CA GLY A 23 -6.96 10.84 18.59
C GLY A 23 -7.07 9.31 18.48
N PRO A 24 -7.72 8.76 17.43
CA PRO A 24 -7.81 7.32 17.23
C PRO A 24 -6.44 6.65 17.06
N LEU A 25 -5.51 7.33 16.37
CA LEU A 25 -4.15 6.82 16.14
C LEU A 25 -3.35 6.76 17.45
N ALA A 26 -3.43 7.81 18.26
CA ALA A 26 -2.82 7.86 19.58
C ALA A 26 -3.42 6.83 20.52
N ALA A 27 -4.75 6.67 20.52
CA ALA A 27 -5.43 5.65 21.32
C ALA A 27 -5.01 4.23 20.91
N GLY A 28 -4.93 3.95 19.61
CA GLY A 28 -4.44 2.67 19.09
C GLY A 28 -2.98 2.40 19.48
N LEU A 29 -2.11 3.39 19.35
CA LEU A 29 -0.72 3.28 19.75
C LEU A 29 -0.58 3.04 21.26
N LEU A 30 -1.30 3.78 22.08
CA LEU A 30 -1.35 3.57 23.53
C LEU A 30 -1.84 2.16 23.86
N GLY A 31 -2.88 1.67 23.18
CA GLY A 31 -3.37 0.30 23.34
C GLY A 31 -2.29 -0.75 23.05
N VAL A 32 -1.53 -0.59 21.96
CA VAL A 32 -0.42 -1.49 21.63
C VAL A 32 0.66 -1.45 22.71
N LEU A 33 1.04 -0.26 23.19
CA LEU A 33 2.05 -0.11 24.25
C LEU A 33 1.60 -0.73 25.57
N ILE A 34 0.33 -0.55 25.95
CA ILE A 34 -0.25 -1.16 27.16
C ILE A 34 -0.21 -2.68 27.07
N VAL A 35 -0.68 -3.25 25.95
CA VAL A 35 -0.68 -4.72 25.76
C VAL A 35 0.74 -5.27 25.73
N ALA A 36 1.66 -4.59 25.05
CA ALA A 36 3.06 -4.98 25.00
C ALA A 36 3.71 -4.96 26.39
N GLY A 37 3.39 -3.97 27.23
CA GLY A 37 3.90 -3.83 28.59
C GLY A 37 3.33 -4.84 29.62
N GLY A 38 2.41 -5.72 29.21
CA GLY A 38 1.78 -6.70 30.11
C GLY A 38 0.32 -6.38 30.47
N GLY A 39 -0.33 -5.45 29.76
CA GLY A 39 -1.73 -5.10 29.93
C GLY A 39 -1.97 -3.90 30.86
N VAL A 40 -3.25 -3.60 31.10
CA VAL A 40 -3.68 -2.40 31.85
C VAL A 40 -3.18 -2.41 33.29
N GLU A 41 -3.17 -3.58 33.94
CA GLU A 41 -2.69 -3.74 35.31
C GLU A 41 -1.18 -3.49 35.44
N ALA A 42 -0.39 -4.00 34.49
CA ALA A 42 1.04 -3.76 34.46
C ALA A 42 1.36 -2.28 34.18
N PHE A 43 0.63 -1.67 33.24
CA PHE A 43 0.75 -0.25 32.92
C PHE A 43 0.39 0.65 34.11
N SER A 44 -0.69 0.35 34.85
CA SER A 44 -1.09 1.13 36.03
C SER A 44 -0.14 0.94 37.22
N ALA A 45 0.54 -0.20 37.31
CA ALA A 45 1.60 -0.48 38.27
C ALA A 45 2.96 0.18 37.89
N GLY A 46 3.03 0.92 36.78
CA GLY A 46 4.26 1.56 36.30
C GLY A 46 5.29 0.59 35.73
N ILE A 47 4.88 -0.65 35.39
CA ILE A 47 5.75 -1.63 34.75
C ILE A 47 6.06 -1.17 33.32
N GLY A 48 7.35 -1.01 33.03
CA GLY A 48 7.81 -0.51 31.75
C GLY A 48 7.88 -1.57 30.65
N LEU A 49 8.14 -1.11 29.42
CA LEU A 49 8.23 -1.94 28.20
C LEU A 49 9.49 -2.81 28.11
N GLY A 50 10.37 -2.79 29.11
CA GLY A 50 11.70 -3.43 29.04
C GLY A 50 11.64 -4.92 28.68
N GLY A 51 10.73 -5.67 29.32
CA GLY A 51 10.53 -7.09 29.01
C GLY A 51 10.00 -7.32 27.59
N ALA A 52 9.11 -6.46 27.10
CA ALA A 52 8.56 -6.54 25.75
C ALA A 52 9.64 -6.28 24.69
N VAL A 53 10.47 -5.27 24.90
CA VAL A 53 11.59 -4.94 24.01
C VAL A 53 12.58 -6.10 23.95
N GLN A 54 12.93 -6.67 25.12
CA GLN A 54 13.82 -7.84 25.17
C GLN A 54 13.22 -9.04 24.44
N ALA A 55 11.92 -9.28 24.58
CA ALA A 55 11.22 -10.36 23.89
C ALA A 55 11.24 -10.20 22.35
N VAL A 56 11.10 -8.97 21.84
CA VAL A 56 11.19 -8.70 20.39
C VAL A 56 12.58 -9.02 19.85
N PHE A 57 13.65 -8.62 20.56
CA PHE A 57 15.02 -8.90 20.14
C PHE A 57 15.41 -10.38 20.31
N ALA A 58 14.78 -11.09 21.25
CA ALA A 58 14.96 -12.53 21.42
C ALA A 58 14.13 -13.36 20.44
N ALA A 59 13.17 -12.76 19.74
CA ALA A 59 12.26 -13.48 18.85
C ALA A 59 13.01 -14.07 17.64
N PRO A 60 12.82 -15.36 17.33
CA PRO A 60 13.47 -15.98 16.18
C PRO A 60 12.96 -15.34 14.88
N GLY A 61 13.89 -14.96 14.00
CA GLY A 61 13.55 -14.41 12.69
C GLY A 61 13.18 -12.92 12.67
N ILE A 62 13.38 -12.16 13.76
CA ILE A 62 13.08 -10.71 13.80
C ILE A 62 13.76 -9.93 12.68
N LEU A 63 15.03 -10.24 12.37
CA LEU A 63 15.75 -9.60 11.27
C LEU A 63 15.09 -9.86 9.92
N ARG A 64 14.58 -11.08 9.69
CA ARG A 64 13.87 -11.42 8.46
C ARG A 64 12.53 -10.70 8.38
N SER A 65 11.79 -10.64 9.49
CA SER A 65 10.53 -9.91 9.59
C SER A 65 10.68 -8.41 9.33
N LEU A 66 11.85 -7.83 9.60
CA LEU A 66 12.18 -6.44 9.26
C LEU A 66 12.69 -6.30 7.82
N ALA A 67 13.57 -7.20 7.37
CA ALA A 67 14.22 -7.12 6.07
C ALA A 67 13.25 -7.34 4.90
N VAL A 68 12.35 -8.34 4.99
CA VAL A 68 11.40 -8.66 3.91
C VAL A 68 10.50 -7.48 3.54
N PRO A 69 9.77 -6.83 4.48
CA PRO A 69 8.93 -5.69 4.12
C PRO A 69 9.74 -4.47 3.69
N LEU A 70 10.92 -4.24 4.27
CA LEU A 70 11.80 -3.12 3.88
C LEU A 70 12.28 -3.28 2.42
N VAL A 71 12.83 -4.46 2.09
CA VAL A 71 13.27 -4.78 0.73
C VAL A 71 12.09 -4.77 -0.23
N ALA A 72 10.94 -5.34 0.16
CA ALA A 72 9.75 -5.31 -0.66
C ALA A 72 9.27 -3.89 -0.96
N ALA A 73 9.23 -3.00 0.04
CA ALA A 73 8.83 -1.63 -0.13
C ALA A 73 9.78 -0.88 -1.08
N LEU A 74 11.10 -0.99 -0.87
CA LEU A 74 12.11 -0.33 -1.70
C LEU A 74 12.13 -0.88 -3.13
N ALA A 75 12.13 -2.20 -3.29
CA ALA A 75 12.14 -2.86 -4.59
C ALA A 75 10.87 -2.55 -5.38
N THR A 76 9.71 -2.64 -4.75
CA THR A 76 8.43 -2.29 -5.40
C THR A 76 8.45 -0.83 -5.84
N THR A 77 8.88 0.09 -4.97
CA THR A 77 8.92 1.53 -5.30
C THR A 77 9.83 1.78 -6.49
N ALA A 78 11.03 1.18 -6.49
CA ALA A 78 11.99 1.32 -7.59
C ALA A 78 11.43 0.76 -8.91
N VAL A 79 10.81 -0.42 -8.88
CA VAL A 79 10.20 -1.06 -10.05
C VAL A 79 9.02 -0.23 -10.56
N ALA A 80 8.09 0.16 -9.69
CA ALA A 80 6.91 0.93 -10.07
C ALA A 80 7.29 2.29 -10.68
N LEU A 81 8.25 2.98 -10.06
CA LEU A 81 8.77 4.25 -10.58
C LEU A 81 9.50 4.05 -11.92
N GLY A 82 10.38 3.07 -12.00
CA GLY A 82 11.13 2.76 -13.23
C GLY A 82 10.22 2.43 -14.40
N VAL A 83 9.23 1.55 -14.20
CA VAL A 83 8.24 1.20 -15.23
C VAL A 83 7.40 2.43 -15.60
N THR A 84 6.98 3.25 -14.62
CA THR A 84 6.24 4.48 -14.90
C THR A 84 7.05 5.42 -15.80
N PHE A 85 8.33 5.65 -15.50
CA PHE A 85 9.18 6.48 -16.35
C PHE A 85 9.44 5.88 -17.73
N LEU A 86 9.64 4.56 -17.84
CA LEU A 86 9.79 3.90 -19.14
C LEU A 86 8.53 4.03 -19.99
N VAL A 87 7.36 3.81 -19.40
CA VAL A 87 6.06 4.00 -20.07
C VAL A 87 5.91 5.45 -20.53
N MET A 88 6.27 6.40 -19.67
CA MET A 88 6.19 7.81 -20.00
C MET A 88 7.14 8.18 -21.13
N ALA A 89 8.40 7.77 -21.06
CA ALA A 89 9.39 8.04 -22.09
C ALA A 89 9.04 7.39 -23.44
N ALA A 90 8.51 6.16 -23.43
CA ALA A 90 8.23 5.41 -24.64
C ALA A 90 6.92 5.80 -25.33
N PHE A 91 5.87 6.12 -24.56
CA PHE A 91 4.53 6.28 -25.11
C PHE A 91 3.98 7.71 -25.05
N TYR A 92 4.61 8.66 -24.36
CA TYR A 92 4.05 10.01 -24.24
C TYR A 92 3.71 10.65 -25.60
N GLY A 93 2.50 11.22 -25.70
CA GLY A 93 1.99 11.81 -26.95
C GLY A 93 1.45 10.82 -27.99
N THR A 94 1.54 9.50 -27.76
CA THR A 94 0.98 8.49 -28.67
C THR A 94 -0.50 8.21 -28.40
N ARG A 95 -1.19 7.58 -29.36
CA ARG A 95 -2.57 7.08 -29.17
C ARG A 95 -2.65 6.02 -28.06
N ALA A 96 -1.63 5.16 -27.94
CA ALA A 96 -1.56 4.15 -26.88
C ALA A 96 -1.54 4.81 -25.49
N PHE A 97 -0.82 5.92 -25.35
CA PHE A 97 -0.79 6.66 -24.10
C PHE A 97 -2.11 7.34 -23.75
N ALA A 98 -2.88 7.81 -24.74
CA ALA A 98 -4.22 8.34 -24.52
C ALA A 98 -5.17 7.27 -23.94
N VAL A 99 -5.13 6.04 -24.50
CA VAL A 99 -5.89 4.90 -23.96
C VAL A 99 -5.42 4.55 -22.55
N LEU A 100 -4.10 4.47 -22.34
CA LEU A 100 -3.53 4.15 -21.03
C LEU A 100 -3.97 5.17 -19.97
N ARG A 101 -3.95 6.47 -20.28
CA ARG A 101 -4.43 7.53 -19.39
C ARG A 101 -5.91 7.38 -19.04
N GLN A 102 -6.75 6.92 -19.96
CA GLN A 102 -8.17 6.66 -19.68
C GLN A 102 -8.36 5.45 -18.75
N LEU A 103 -7.49 4.44 -18.84
CA LEU A 103 -7.54 3.25 -17.98
C LEU A 103 -7.07 3.50 -16.55
N VAL A 104 -6.30 4.56 -16.29
CA VAL A 104 -5.84 4.91 -14.95
C VAL A 104 -7.01 5.20 -13.99
N ALA A 105 -8.03 5.92 -14.44
CA ALA A 105 -9.18 6.27 -13.61
C ALA A 105 -9.96 5.05 -13.08
N PRO A 106 -10.36 4.05 -13.90
CA PRO A 106 -10.99 2.85 -13.39
C PRO A 106 -10.03 1.98 -12.57
N LEU A 107 -8.72 1.96 -12.87
CA LEU A 107 -7.75 1.23 -12.03
C LEU A 107 -7.67 1.80 -10.61
N LEU A 108 -7.80 3.12 -10.44
CA LEU A 108 -7.76 3.79 -9.15
C LEU A 108 -9.08 3.73 -8.37
N SER A 109 -10.20 3.44 -9.03
CA SER A 109 -11.51 3.32 -8.37
C SER A 109 -11.73 1.96 -7.71
N VAL A 110 -10.93 0.95 -8.07
CA VAL A 110 -11.03 -0.38 -7.48
C VAL A 110 -10.66 -0.31 -5.99
N PRO A 111 -11.49 -0.86 -5.09
CA PRO A 111 -11.11 -0.99 -3.69
C PRO A 111 -9.82 -1.80 -3.57
N HIS A 112 -8.79 -1.21 -2.95
CA HIS A 112 -7.46 -1.80 -2.84
C HIS A 112 -7.48 -3.23 -2.25
N ALA A 113 -8.34 -3.44 -1.24
CA ALA A 113 -8.55 -4.77 -0.66
C ALA A 113 -9.14 -5.76 -1.67
N ALA A 114 -10.11 -5.33 -2.49
CA ALA A 114 -10.70 -6.17 -3.52
C ALA A 114 -9.70 -6.51 -4.64
N ALA A 115 -8.86 -5.55 -5.05
CA ALA A 115 -7.79 -5.79 -6.01
C ALA A 115 -6.78 -6.82 -5.50
N ALA A 116 -6.35 -6.70 -4.24
CA ALA A 116 -5.40 -7.64 -3.63
C ALA A 116 -5.98 -9.06 -3.52
N VAL A 117 -7.21 -9.19 -3.02
CA VAL A 117 -7.90 -10.49 -2.91
C VAL A 117 -8.18 -11.10 -4.28
N GLY A 118 -8.63 -10.29 -5.23
CA GLY A 118 -8.88 -10.71 -6.61
C GLY A 118 -7.60 -11.19 -7.29
N LEU A 119 -6.49 -10.46 -7.13
CA LEU A 119 -5.19 -10.88 -7.65
C LEU A 119 -4.72 -12.18 -7.01
N ALA A 120 -4.81 -12.30 -5.67
CA ALA A 120 -4.44 -13.52 -4.96
C ALA A 120 -5.25 -14.73 -5.45
N PHE A 121 -6.56 -14.57 -5.67
CA PHE A 121 -7.42 -15.59 -6.24
C PHE A 121 -7.10 -15.90 -7.71
N LEU A 122 -6.67 -14.90 -8.49
CA LEU A 122 -6.32 -15.07 -9.90
C LEU A 122 -5.04 -15.90 -10.06
N ILE A 123 -4.00 -15.59 -9.28
CA ILE A 123 -2.66 -16.16 -9.42
C ILE A 123 -2.42 -17.41 -8.55
N ALA A 124 -3.31 -17.72 -7.62
CA ALA A 124 -3.19 -18.92 -6.79
C ALA A 124 -3.08 -20.17 -7.68
N PRO A 125 -2.35 -21.22 -7.26
CA PRO A 125 -2.19 -22.43 -8.07
C PRO A 125 -3.50 -23.12 -8.45
N SER A 126 -4.53 -23.00 -7.62
CA SER A 126 -5.92 -23.45 -7.89
C SER A 126 -6.89 -22.30 -8.21
N GLY A 127 -6.33 -21.15 -8.57
CA GLY A 127 -7.02 -19.89 -8.82
C GLY A 127 -7.80 -19.88 -10.13
N LEU A 128 -8.35 -18.71 -10.48
CA LEU A 128 -9.18 -18.56 -11.68
C LEU A 128 -8.40 -18.87 -12.97
N VAL A 129 -7.15 -18.38 -13.10
CA VAL A 129 -6.34 -18.64 -14.30
C VAL A 129 -6.15 -20.13 -14.48
N ALA A 130 -5.72 -20.84 -13.43
CA ALA A 130 -5.51 -22.28 -13.46
C ALA A 130 -6.79 -23.03 -13.86
N ARG A 131 -7.96 -22.62 -13.36
CA ARG A 131 -9.26 -23.23 -13.71
C ARG A 131 -9.70 -22.98 -15.15
N LEU A 132 -9.32 -21.83 -15.73
CA LEU A 132 -9.66 -21.51 -17.12
C LEU A 132 -8.77 -22.27 -18.11
N VAL A 133 -7.51 -22.49 -17.78
CA VAL A 133 -6.56 -23.19 -18.66
C VAL A 133 -6.48 -24.70 -18.43
N SER A 134 -6.95 -25.18 -17.26
CA SER A 134 -6.88 -26.59 -16.88
C SER A 134 -8.24 -27.29 -16.97
N PRO A 135 -8.30 -28.57 -17.38
CA PRO A 135 -7.21 -29.39 -17.90
C PRO A 135 -6.93 -29.19 -19.40
N GLY A 136 -7.75 -28.39 -20.09
CA GLY A 136 -7.75 -28.33 -21.57
C GLY A 136 -6.41 -27.94 -22.21
N LEU A 137 -5.75 -26.90 -21.71
CA LEU A 137 -4.47 -26.40 -22.26
C LEU A 137 -3.24 -26.94 -21.51
N THR A 138 -3.38 -27.29 -20.24
CA THR A 138 -2.24 -27.66 -19.38
C THR A 138 -2.14 -29.15 -19.07
N GLY A 139 -3.24 -29.90 -19.20
CA GLY A 139 -3.33 -31.30 -18.77
C GLY A 139 -3.25 -31.49 -17.25
N TRP A 140 -3.33 -30.43 -16.44
CA TRP A 140 -3.19 -30.54 -15.00
C TRP A 140 -4.44 -31.19 -14.36
N VAL A 141 -4.24 -32.39 -13.80
CA VAL A 141 -5.28 -33.08 -13.01
C VAL A 141 -5.31 -32.56 -11.57
N ARG A 142 -4.19 -32.05 -11.09
CA ARG A 142 -4.05 -31.39 -9.78
C ARG A 142 -3.33 -30.06 -9.96
N PRO A 143 -3.66 -29.03 -9.14
CA PRO A 143 -2.96 -27.76 -9.21
C PRO A 143 -1.46 -27.97 -8.94
N PRO A 144 -0.58 -27.22 -9.63
CA PRO A 144 0.85 -27.32 -9.42
C PRO A 144 1.22 -26.87 -8.01
N ASP A 145 2.26 -27.48 -7.43
CA ASP A 145 2.78 -27.08 -6.11
C ASP A 145 3.68 -25.85 -6.24
N ALA A 146 3.08 -24.73 -6.65
CA ALA A 146 3.76 -23.45 -6.83
C ALA A 146 3.53 -22.55 -5.62
N LEU A 147 4.61 -22.17 -4.94
CA LEU A 147 4.59 -21.21 -3.82
C LEU A 147 4.45 -19.77 -4.33
N ILE A 148 3.31 -19.46 -4.94
CA ILE A 148 2.98 -18.12 -5.47
C ILE A 148 2.36 -17.27 -4.35
N VAL A 149 1.39 -17.83 -3.64
CA VAL A 149 0.75 -17.16 -2.49
C VAL A 149 1.60 -17.44 -1.25
N HIS A 150 1.89 -16.40 -0.47
CA HIS A 150 2.84 -16.46 0.66
C HIS A 150 4.25 -16.91 0.26
N ASP A 151 4.72 -16.49 -0.92
CA ASP A 151 6.06 -16.80 -1.37
C ASP A 151 7.12 -16.25 -0.37
N PRO A 152 8.22 -16.97 -0.10
CA PRO A 152 9.17 -16.59 0.95
C PRO A 152 9.91 -15.27 0.72
N LEU A 153 9.88 -14.75 -0.51
CA LEU A 153 10.54 -13.51 -0.93
C LEU A 153 9.53 -12.35 -1.04
N GLY A 154 8.23 -12.61 -1.00
CA GLY A 154 7.17 -11.63 -1.21
C GLY A 154 7.04 -11.12 -2.65
N LEU A 155 7.54 -11.85 -3.65
CA LEU A 155 7.50 -11.44 -5.06
C LEU A 155 6.08 -11.20 -5.57
N SER A 156 5.13 -12.06 -5.23
CA SER A 156 3.73 -11.89 -5.66
C SER A 156 3.11 -10.65 -5.03
N MET A 157 3.45 -10.37 -3.77
CA MET A 157 3.05 -9.15 -3.07
C MET A 157 3.66 -7.93 -3.74
N MET A 158 4.97 -7.93 -4.02
CA MET A 158 5.67 -6.83 -4.69
C MET A 158 5.09 -6.56 -6.08
N ALA A 159 4.80 -7.59 -6.86
CA ALA A 159 4.19 -7.44 -8.17
C ALA A 159 2.81 -6.79 -8.09
N GLY A 160 1.96 -7.25 -7.17
CA GLY A 160 0.64 -6.64 -6.93
C GLY A 160 0.74 -5.19 -6.43
N LEU A 161 1.72 -4.91 -5.57
CA LEU A 161 1.99 -3.58 -5.05
C LEU A 161 2.49 -2.64 -6.16
N ALA A 162 3.38 -3.10 -7.04
CA ALA A 162 3.86 -2.30 -8.17
C ALA A 162 2.72 -2.00 -9.16
N ALA A 163 1.92 -3.02 -9.49
CA ALA A 163 0.80 -2.89 -10.40
C ALA A 163 -0.24 -1.87 -9.92
N LYS A 164 -0.52 -1.79 -8.61
CA LYS A 164 -1.46 -0.81 -8.06
C LYS A 164 -0.88 0.60 -7.93
N GLU A 165 0.42 0.74 -7.73
CA GLU A 165 1.07 2.05 -7.53
C GLU A 165 1.37 2.75 -8.86
N MET A 166 1.66 2.00 -9.93
CA MET A 166 1.95 2.56 -11.26
C MET A 166 0.87 3.55 -11.78
N PRO A 167 -0.45 3.27 -11.70
CA PRO A 167 -1.48 4.22 -12.10
C PRO A 167 -1.40 5.56 -11.35
N PHE A 168 -1.14 5.51 -10.03
CA PHE A 168 -1.00 6.71 -9.20
C PHE A 168 0.26 7.49 -9.56
N LEU A 169 1.41 6.82 -9.66
CA LEU A 169 2.68 7.44 -10.06
C LEU A 169 2.57 8.11 -11.43
N MET A 170 1.85 7.50 -12.36
CA MET A 170 1.59 8.08 -13.67
C MET A 170 0.74 9.36 -13.61
N LEU A 171 -0.27 9.42 -12.73
CA LEU A 171 -1.02 10.66 -12.48
C LEU A 171 -0.14 11.76 -11.91
N VAL A 172 0.71 11.43 -10.94
CA VAL A 172 1.63 12.40 -10.34
C VAL A 172 2.63 12.92 -11.38
N ALA A 173 3.19 12.03 -12.21
CA ALA A 173 4.09 12.42 -13.30
C ALA A 173 3.39 13.34 -14.32
N LEU A 174 2.15 13.02 -14.70
CA LEU A 174 1.33 13.84 -15.59
C LEU A 174 1.02 15.23 -15.01
N ALA A 175 0.65 15.28 -13.73
CA ALA A 175 0.42 16.54 -13.03
C ALA A 175 1.68 17.41 -12.99
N GLY A 176 2.84 16.80 -12.72
CA GLY A 176 4.14 17.47 -12.77
C GLY A 176 4.46 18.06 -14.15
N LEU A 177 4.23 17.30 -15.24
CA LEU A 177 4.44 17.78 -16.61
C LEU A 177 3.55 18.98 -16.97
N SER A 178 2.30 19.00 -16.49
CA SER A 178 1.39 20.13 -16.73
C SER A 178 1.88 21.43 -16.07
N GLY A 179 2.55 21.33 -14.91
CA GLY A 179 3.14 22.48 -14.22
C GLY A 179 4.35 23.09 -14.93
N LEU A 180 5.01 22.34 -15.83
CA LEU A 180 6.19 22.79 -16.57
C LEU A 180 5.87 23.47 -17.91
N GLN A 181 4.59 23.57 -18.30
CA GLN A 181 4.14 24.24 -19.52
C GLN A 181 3.26 25.46 -19.18
N PRO A 182 3.84 26.66 -18.95
CA PRO A 182 3.07 27.85 -18.54
C PRO A 182 2.20 28.49 -19.65
N GLY A 183 1.78 27.75 -20.69
CA GLY A 183 1.28 28.37 -21.93
C GLY A 183 0.12 27.67 -22.66
N ARG A 184 -0.58 26.72 -22.03
CA ARG A 184 -1.82 26.15 -22.59
C ARG A 184 -2.88 26.02 -21.49
N ALA A 185 -3.49 27.15 -21.15
CA ALA A 185 -4.81 27.23 -20.53
C ALA A 185 -5.78 27.79 -21.56
#